data_AF-A0A0D2IAX4-F1
#
_entry.id   AF-A0A0D2IAX4-F1
#
_cell.length_a   1.000
_cell.length_b   1.000
_cell.length_c   1.000
_cell.angle_alpha   90.00
_cell.angle_beta   90.00
_cell.angle_gamma   90.00
#
_symmetry.space_group_name_H-M   'P 1'
#
loop_
_entity.id
_entity.type
_entity.pdbx_description
1 polymer ?
#
loop_
_entity_poly.entity_id
_entity_poly.type
_entity_poly.pdbx_seq_one_letter_code
_entity_poly.pdbx_strand_id
1 'polypeptide(L)'
;MHTSSIRAALAHVFQIASRPSLRRVISTSLSSSTNTGTKGTTNSSLSFSTSAVHYAKKKGGGRPDRRITLIRYFLYHPTTLTPRPLRFSRNRYLRHWTITRAWNLYRHNLKKSRELELERQYNAMRDANEELRVGVGDGGRLFRKAQMKTGIWGIGGSGVGGAPGSGGRAKGGVPIEYARGLVEWVGSTGGLGVGGPEGAAAAEGSASKAKIWDYAWKRH
;
A
#
# COMPACT_ATOMS: atom_id res chain seq x y z
N MET A 1 -14.02 16.71 -48.13
CA MET A 1 -14.81 16.50 -46.90
C MET A 1 -14.59 15.08 -46.43
N HIS A 2 -13.75 14.87 -45.41
CA HIS A 2 -13.42 13.54 -44.92
C HIS A 2 -14.31 13.23 -43.71
N THR A 3 -15.44 12.56 -43.93
CA THR A 3 -16.25 11.99 -42.84
C THR A 3 -15.61 10.69 -42.42
N SER A 4 -14.61 10.75 -41.53
CA SER A 4 -14.10 9.56 -40.85
C SER A 4 -15.24 8.94 -40.04
N SER A 5 -15.72 7.78 -40.52
CA SER A 5 -16.84 7.07 -39.91
C SER A 5 -16.55 6.73 -38.46
N ILE A 6 -17.44 7.13 -37.54
CA ILE A 6 -17.38 6.81 -36.09
C ILE A 6 -17.19 5.30 -35.86
N ARG A 7 -17.67 4.48 -36.80
CA ARG A 7 -17.50 3.01 -36.79
C ARG A 7 -16.03 2.59 -36.94
N ALA A 8 -15.25 3.29 -37.74
CA ALA A 8 -13.81 3.05 -37.91
C ALA A 8 -13.01 3.50 -36.68
N ALA A 9 -13.39 4.64 -36.07
CA ALA A 9 -12.77 5.12 -34.83
C ALA A 9 -12.99 4.16 -33.65
N LEU A 10 -14.18 3.55 -33.53
CA LEU A 10 -14.48 2.59 -32.48
C LEU A 10 -13.80 1.22 -32.68
N ALA A 11 -13.46 0.83 -33.91
CA ALA A 11 -12.80 -0.44 -34.19
C ALA A 11 -11.40 -0.54 -33.54
N HIS A 12 -10.70 0.59 -33.41
CA HIS A 12 -9.39 0.65 -32.76
C HIS A 12 -9.47 0.63 -31.22
N VAL A 13 -10.61 0.99 -30.62
CA VAL A 13 -10.79 1.04 -29.15
C VAL A 13 -11.01 -0.36 -28.55
N PHE A 14 -11.44 -1.33 -29.35
CA PHE A 14 -11.74 -2.70 -28.88
C PHE A 14 -10.73 -3.77 -29.35
N GLN A 15 -9.59 -3.39 -29.93
CA GLN A 15 -8.55 -4.37 -30.25
C GLN A 15 -7.88 -4.88 -28.97
N ILE A 16 -8.33 -6.06 -28.52
CA ILE A 16 -7.69 -6.83 -27.46
C ILE A 16 -6.37 -7.36 -28.01
N ALA A 17 -5.25 -6.81 -27.58
CA ALA A 17 -3.93 -7.33 -27.93
C ALA A 17 -3.83 -8.81 -27.53
N SER A 18 -3.76 -9.70 -28.51
CA SER A 18 -3.47 -11.11 -28.29
C SER A 18 -2.03 -11.23 -27.78
N ARG A 19 -1.87 -11.64 -26.52
CA ARG A 19 -0.56 -11.90 -25.93
C ARG A 19 0.21 -12.94 -26.75
N PRO A 20 1.48 -12.72 -27.12
CA PRO A 20 2.29 -13.75 -27.73
C PRO A 20 2.53 -14.88 -26.72
N SER A 21 2.21 -16.11 -27.14
CA SER A 21 2.48 -17.34 -26.41
C SER A 21 3.99 -17.59 -26.38
N LEU A 22 4.64 -17.43 -25.22
CA LEU A 22 6.02 -17.85 -25.02
C LEU A 22 6.08 -19.40 -25.03
N ARG A 23 6.35 -19.99 -26.21
CA ARG A 23 6.78 -21.39 -26.31
C ARG A 23 8.22 -21.47 -25.77
N ARG A 24 8.38 -22.16 -24.64
CA ARG A 24 9.67 -22.57 -24.10
C ARG A 24 10.25 -23.66 -25.00
N VAL A 25 11.27 -23.32 -25.79
CA VAL A 25 12.10 -24.28 -26.52
C VAL A 25 13.14 -24.84 -25.55
N ILE A 26 13.15 -26.16 -25.36
CA ILE A 26 14.19 -26.87 -24.60
C ILE A 26 15.18 -27.39 -25.64
N SER A 27 16.40 -26.85 -25.64
CA SER A 27 17.49 -27.34 -26.48
C SER A 27 18.14 -28.56 -25.82
N THR A 28 18.00 -29.73 -26.43
CA THR A 28 18.81 -30.92 -26.11
C THR A 28 20.06 -30.90 -26.99
N SER A 29 21.23 -30.61 -26.43
CA SER A 29 22.52 -30.84 -27.06
C SER A 29 23.17 -32.08 -26.44
N LEU A 30 23.18 -33.18 -27.20
CA LEU A 30 24.09 -34.31 -27.01
C LEU A 30 25.49 -33.86 -27.46
N SER A 31 26.48 -33.96 -26.59
CA SER A 31 27.90 -33.90 -26.98
C SER A 31 28.57 -35.22 -26.61
N SER A 32 28.88 -35.98 -27.65
CA SER A 32 29.82 -37.08 -27.65
C SER A 32 31.24 -36.55 -27.47
N SER A 33 31.97 -37.06 -26.48
CA SER A 33 33.44 -36.96 -26.49
C SER A 33 34.03 -38.29 -26.04
N THR A 34 34.78 -38.88 -26.95
CA THR A 34 35.70 -40.00 -26.76
C THR A 34 36.81 -39.61 -25.81
N ASN A 35 37.18 -40.49 -24.86
CA ASN A 35 38.57 -40.66 -24.45
C ASN A 35 38.81 -41.98 -23.70
N THR A 36 40.06 -42.39 -23.82
CA THR A 36 40.67 -43.70 -23.63
C THR A 36 40.90 -44.11 -22.18
N GLY A 37 40.74 -45.42 -21.92
CA GLY A 37 41.65 -46.24 -21.10
C GLY A 37 41.62 -46.08 -19.58
N THR A 38 41.15 -47.10 -18.87
CA THR A 38 41.89 -47.82 -17.81
C THR A 38 41.05 -48.99 -17.30
N LYS A 39 41.71 -50.14 -17.10
CA LYS A 39 41.14 -51.37 -16.53
C LYS A 39 41.01 -51.20 -15.01
N GLY A 40 39.85 -51.56 -14.47
CA GLY A 40 39.59 -51.58 -13.04
C GLY A 40 38.24 -52.21 -12.74
N THR A 41 38.20 -53.54 -12.65
CA THR A 41 37.06 -54.30 -12.13
C THR A 41 36.86 -53.98 -10.66
N THR A 42 35.83 -53.21 -10.32
CA THR A 42 35.02 -53.41 -9.09
C THR A 42 33.62 -52.86 -9.34
N ASN A 43 32.63 -53.63 -8.90
CA ASN A 43 31.20 -53.44 -9.12
C ASN A 43 30.72 -52.00 -8.79
N SER A 44 30.32 -51.23 -9.81
CA SER A 44 29.45 -50.06 -9.62
C SER A 44 28.08 -50.37 -10.21
N SER A 45 27.22 -50.99 -9.40
CA SER A 45 25.78 -50.91 -9.63
C SER A 45 25.36 -49.46 -9.40
N LEU A 46 25.33 -48.68 -10.48
CA LEU A 46 24.74 -47.34 -10.46
C LEU A 46 23.28 -47.46 -10.02
N SER A 47 23.03 -47.14 -8.75
CA SER A 47 21.71 -47.15 -8.15
C SER A 47 20.92 -45.95 -8.67
N PHE A 48 20.22 -46.16 -9.78
CA PHE A 48 19.23 -45.21 -10.28
C PHE A 48 17.98 -45.29 -9.40
N SER A 49 17.99 -44.58 -8.28
CA SER A 49 16.81 -44.43 -7.42
C SER A 49 16.64 -42.97 -7.02
N THR A 50 15.62 -42.32 -7.57
CA THR A 50 15.23 -40.93 -7.30
C THR A 50 14.32 -40.79 -6.06
N SER A 51 14.28 -41.79 -5.19
CA SER A 51 13.62 -41.70 -3.88
C SER A 51 14.62 -41.38 -2.78
N ALA A 52 14.37 -40.32 -2.02
CA ALA A 52 15.22 -39.89 -0.90
C ALA A 52 15.45 -41.03 0.11
N VAL A 53 16.71 -41.25 0.50
CA VAL A 53 17.07 -42.23 1.53
C VAL A 53 16.44 -41.81 2.86
N HIS A 54 15.39 -42.51 3.28
CA HIS A 54 14.78 -42.30 4.58
C HIS A 54 15.66 -42.95 5.67
N TYR A 55 16.45 -42.13 6.37
CA TYR A 55 17.13 -42.56 7.59
C TYR A 55 16.12 -43.15 8.59
N ALA A 56 16.47 -44.29 9.18
CA ALA A 56 15.65 -44.96 10.19
C ALA A 56 15.29 -43.98 11.32
N LYS A 57 13.99 -43.72 11.49
CA LYS A 57 13.49 -42.81 12.52
C LYS A 57 13.85 -43.37 13.89
N LYS A 58 14.69 -42.66 14.65
CA LYS A 58 14.93 -42.93 16.08
C LYS A 58 13.57 -42.95 16.78
N LYS A 59 13.20 -44.12 17.31
CA LYS A 59 11.92 -44.43 17.95
C LYS A 59 11.79 -43.62 19.26
N GLY A 60 11.51 -42.32 19.16
CA GLY A 60 11.46 -41.44 20.33
C GLY A 60 11.34 -39.93 20.08
N GLY A 61 10.99 -39.48 18.87
CA GLY A 61 10.67 -38.06 18.65
C GLY A 61 9.41 -37.67 19.43
N GLY A 62 9.54 -36.77 20.40
CA GLY A 62 8.41 -36.27 21.21
C GLY A 62 7.27 -35.77 20.33
N ARG A 63 6.02 -35.94 20.82
CA ARG A 63 4.83 -35.45 20.10
C ARG A 63 5.03 -33.96 19.81
N PRO A 64 4.91 -33.51 18.55
CA PRO A 64 5.01 -32.09 18.25
C PRO A 64 3.93 -31.34 19.06
N ASP A 65 4.30 -30.18 19.63
CA ASP A 65 3.36 -29.34 20.36
C ASP A 65 2.15 -29.04 19.48
N ARG A 66 0.96 -29.35 20.01
CA ARG A 66 -0.32 -29.15 19.32
C ARG A 66 -0.51 -27.70 18.86
N ARG A 67 0.02 -26.71 19.59
CA ARG A 67 -0.02 -25.29 19.18
C ARG A 67 0.78 -25.07 17.90
N ILE A 68 1.98 -25.63 17.82
CA ILE A 68 2.84 -25.54 16.62
C ILE A 68 2.19 -26.29 15.45
N THR A 69 1.57 -27.44 15.70
CA THR A 69 0.82 -28.19 14.67
C THR A 69 -0.37 -27.38 14.16
N LEU A 70 -1.14 -26.71 15.04
CA LEU A 70 -2.26 -25.87 14.65
C LEU A 70 -1.80 -24.61 13.90
N ILE A 71 -0.71 -23.97 14.32
CA ILE A 71 -0.13 -22.84 13.58
C ILE A 71 0.30 -23.29 12.18
N ARG A 72 0.99 -24.43 12.06
CA ARG A 72 1.34 -25.00 10.74
C ARG A 72 0.11 -25.38 9.93
N TYR A 73 -0.93 -25.89 10.57
CA TYR A 73 -2.21 -26.22 9.96
C TYR A 73 -2.84 -24.95 9.32
N PHE A 74 -2.93 -23.85 10.07
CA PHE A 74 -3.50 -22.58 9.60
C PHE A 74 -2.58 -21.78 8.67
N LEU A 75 -1.30 -22.08 8.58
CA LEU A 75 -0.39 -21.40 7.64
C LEU A 75 -0.23 -22.14 6.31
N TYR A 76 -0.29 -23.48 6.33
CA TYR A 76 0.12 -24.28 5.17
C TYR A 76 -0.98 -25.16 4.58
N HIS A 77 -2.18 -25.22 5.16
CA HIS A 77 -3.24 -25.99 4.52
C HIS A 77 -3.90 -25.23 3.37
N PRO A 78 -3.78 -25.75 2.14
CA PRO A 78 -4.30 -25.07 0.96
C PRO A 78 -5.83 -24.96 1.00
N THR A 79 -6.53 -25.89 1.64
CA THR A 79 -8.00 -25.92 1.67
C THR A 79 -8.63 -24.87 2.57
N THR A 80 -7.94 -24.44 3.64
CA THR A 80 -8.41 -23.40 4.57
C THR A 80 -8.01 -22.00 4.13
N LEU A 81 -6.88 -21.86 3.42
CA LEU A 81 -6.30 -20.56 3.07
C LEU A 81 -6.67 -20.11 1.65
N THR A 82 -6.77 -21.03 0.71
CA THR A 82 -6.99 -20.71 -0.70
C THR A 82 -8.15 -21.53 -1.26
N PRO A 83 -9.37 -20.96 -1.32
CA PRO A 83 -10.48 -21.64 -1.97
C PRO A 83 -10.14 -21.89 -3.45
N ARG A 84 -10.80 -22.89 -4.03
CA ARG A 84 -10.61 -23.24 -5.45
C ARG A 84 -10.83 -21.99 -6.34
N PRO A 85 -10.03 -21.80 -7.41
CA PRO A 85 -10.21 -20.68 -8.32
C PRO A 85 -11.64 -20.57 -8.84
N LEU A 86 -12.18 -19.36 -8.79
CA LEU A 86 -13.57 -19.10 -9.16
C LEU A 86 -13.79 -19.28 -10.66
N ARG A 87 -14.69 -20.19 -11.03
CA ARG A 87 -15.06 -20.46 -12.42
C ARG A 87 -16.32 -19.70 -12.79
N PHE A 88 -16.23 -18.81 -13.77
CA PHE A 88 -17.38 -18.05 -14.25
C PHE A 88 -17.96 -18.64 -15.53
N SER A 89 -19.30 -18.65 -15.63
CA SER A 89 -19.98 -18.82 -16.91
C SER A 89 -19.78 -17.59 -17.80
N ARG A 90 -20.06 -17.70 -19.10
CA ARG A 90 -19.83 -16.62 -20.07
C ARG A 90 -20.49 -15.30 -19.67
N ASN A 91 -21.79 -15.30 -19.36
CA ASN A 91 -22.52 -14.08 -18.97
C ASN A 91 -21.99 -13.48 -17.66
N ARG A 92 -21.60 -14.32 -16.69
CA ARG A 92 -21.01 -13.86 -15.43
C ARG A 92 -19.63 -13.23 -15.64
N TYR A 93 -18.81 -13.83 -16.50
CA TYR A 93 -17.50 -13.29 -16.89
C TYR A 93 -17.65 -11.93 -17.56
N LEU A 94 -18.59 -11.78 -18.50
CA LEU A 94 -18.85 -10.51 -19.18
C LEU A 94 -19.30 -9.42 -18.20
N ARG A 95 -20.21 -9.72 -17.27
CA ARG A 95 -20.62 -8.77 -16.21
C ARG A 95 -19.43 -8.34 -15.36
N HIS A 96 -18.62 -9.29 -14.89
CA HIS A 96 -17.44 -9.00 -14.08
C HIS A 96 -16.43 -8.13 -14.83
N TRP A 97 -16.23 -8.39 -16.12
CA TRP A 97 -15.33 -7.63 -16.97
C TRP A 97 -15.81 -6.19 -17.17
N THR A 98 -17.11 -5.99 -17.42
CA THR A 98 -17.71 -4.66 -17.57
C THR A 98 -17.59 -3.85 -16.27
N ILE A 99 -17.89 -4.46 -15.12
CA ILE A 99 -17.75 -3.80 -13.81
C ILE A 99 -16.29 -3.38 -13.57
N THR A 100 -15.34 -4.29 -13.80
CA THR A 100 -13.91 -4.00 -13.63
C THR A 100 -13.46 -2.86 -14.54
N ARG A 101 -13.93 -2.84 -15.79
CA ARG A 101 -13.61 -1.76 -16.73
C ARG A 101 -14.20 -0.42 -16.29
N ALA A 102 -15.47 -0.39 -15.87
CA ALA A 102 -16.12 0.81 -15.37
C ALA A 102 -15.39 1.35 -14.13
N TRP A 103 -14.98 0.47 -13.22
CA TRP A 103 -14.18 0.83 -12.05
C TRP A 103 -12.83 1.44 -12.42
N ASN A 104 -12.12 0.85 -13.38
CA ASN A 104 -10.84 1.39 -13.85
C ASN A 104 -11.01 2.76 -14.51
N LEU A 105 -12.06 2.96 -15.30
CA LEU A 105 -12.40 4.27 -15.89
C LEU A 105 -12.67 5.30 -14.78
N TYR A 106 -13.50 4.94 -13.80
CA TYR A 106 -13.80 5.80 -12.66
C TYR A 106 -12.53 6.20 -11.88
N ARG A 107 -11.67 5.22 -11.56
CA ARG A 107 -10.40 5.47 -10.86
C ARG A 107 -9.47 6.37 -11.65
N HIS A 108 -9.38 6.18 -12.97
CA HIS A 108 -8.61 7.05 -13.84
C HIS A 108 -9.12 8.49 -13.78
N ASN A 109 -10.44 8.69 -13.87
CA ASN A 109 -11.03 10.02 -13.81
C ASN A 109 -10.84 10.68 -12.44
N LEU A 110 -10.93 9.92 -11.35
CA LEU A 110 -10.68 10.41 -9.99
C LEU A 110 -9.21 10.79 -9.77
N LYS A 111 -8.28 10.02 -10.35
CA LYS A 111 -6.86 10.38 -10.33
C LYS A 111 -6.61 11.67 -11.12
N LYS A 112 -7.16 11.76 -12.33
CA LYS A 112 -7.03 12.95 -13.18
C LYS A 112 -7.61 14.20 -12.52
N SER A 113 -8.77 14.12 -11.88
CA SER A 113 -9.36 15.27 -11.18
C SER A 113 -8.50 15.72 -10.01
N ARG A 114 -7.91 14.78 -9.26
CA ARG A 114 -6.96 15.10 -8.18
C ARG A 114 -5.69 15.77 -8.71
N GLU A 115 -5.14 15.28 -9.82
CA GLU A 115 -3.96 15.87 -10.45
C GLU A 115 -4.22 17.30 -10.92
N LEU A 116 -5.35 17.54 -11.60
CA LEU A 116 -5.75 18.89 -12.02
C LEU A 116 -5.95 19.85 -10.84
N GLU A 117 -6.51 19.37 -9.73
CA GLU A 117 -6.68 20.20 -8.52
C GLU A 117 -5.33 20.52 -7.87
N LEU A 118 -4.39 19.57 -7.83
CA LEU A 118 -3.02 19.81 -7.35
C LEU A 118 -2.27 20.80 -8.26
N GLU A 119 -2.42 20.69 -9.58
CA GLU A 119 -1.87 21.64 -10.55
C GLU A 119 -2.44 23.04 -10.35
N ARG A 120 -3.77 23.14 -10.13
CA ARG A 120 -4.44 24.41 -9.83
C ARG A 120 -3.88 25.06 -8.56
N GLN A 121 -3.74 24.29 -7.49
CA GLN A 121 -3.18 24.77 -6.22
C GLN A 121 -1.72 25.20 -6.38
N TYR A 122 -0.91 24.42 -7.11
CA TYR A 122 0.48 24.74 -7.37
C TYR A 122 0.63 26.04 -8.18
N ASN A 123 -0.16 26.21 -9.24
CA ASN A 123 -0.13 27.41 -10.07
C ASN A 123 -0.54 28.65 -9.24
N ALA A 124 -1.61 28.54 -8.44
CA ALA A 124 -2.02 29.63 -7.55
C ALA A 124 -0.93 30.01 -6.54
N MET A 125 -0.25 29.02 -5.94
CA MET A 125 0.87 29.27 -5.03
C MET A 125 2.07 29.90 -5.74
N ARG A 126 2.36 29.47 -6.97
CA ARG A 126 3.44 30.04 -7.79
C ARG A 126 3.16 31.51 -8.09
N ASP A 127 1.96 31.83 -8.58
CA ASP A 127 1.58 33.19 -8.96
C ASP A 127 1.65 34.14 -7.75
N ALA A 128 1.14 33.71 -6.59
CA ALA A 128 1.25 34.47 -5.35
C ALA A 128 2.72 34.70 -4.91
N ASN A 129 3.60 33.71 -5.10
CA ASN A 129 5.02 33.85 -4.78
C ASN A 129 5.77 34.78 -5.75
N GLU A 130 5.40 34.78 -7.03
CA GLU A 130 5.93 35.73 -8.00
C GLU A 130 5.50 37.17 -7.68
N GLU A 131 4.24 37.36 -7.28
CA GLU A 131 3.75 38.64 -6.78
C GLU A 131 4.51 39.11 -5.53
N LEU A 132 4.73 38.23 -4.54
CA LEU A 132 5.55 38.54 -3.36
C LEU A 132 7.01 38.89 -3.69
N ARG A 133 7.55 38.33 -4.78
CA ARG A 133 8.94 38.54 -5.19
C ARG A 133 9.14 39.90 -5.86
N VAL A 134 8.21 40.34 -6.69
CA VAL A 134 8.35 41.53 -7.55
C VAL A 134 7.37 42.65 -7.21
N GLY A 135 6.13 42.34 -6.85
CA GLY A 135 5.02 43.31 -6.77
C GLY A 135 4.94 44.13 -5.49
N VAL A 136 5.46 43.62 -4.36
CA VAL A 136 5.28 44.27 -3.04
C VAL A 136 6.29 45.41 -2.77
N GLY A 137 7.30 45.59 -3.62
CA GLY A 137 8.30 46.66 -3.45
C GLY A 137 9.31 46.44 -2.30
N ASP A 138 9.22 45.33 -1.56
CA ASP A 138 10.10 44.95 -0.44
C ASP A 138 11.42 44.28 -0.89
N GLY A 139 11.81 44.43 -2.16
CA GLY A 139 13.05 43.85 -2.72
C GLY A 139 13.17 42.33 -2.52
N GLY A 140 12.04 41.61 -2.43
CA GLY A 140 11.99 40.17 -2.19
C GLY A 140 12.34 39.70 -0.77
N ARG A 141 12.32 40.57 0.25
CA ARG A 141 12.56 40.16 1.65
C ARG A 141 11.45 39.24 2.18
N LEU A 142 10.17 39.56 1.99
CA LEU A 142 9.05 38.65 2.33
C LEU A 142 9.15 37.30 1.60
N PHE A 143 9.46 37.31 0.29
CA PHE A 143 9.66 36.09 -0.49
C PHE A 143 10.75 35.19 0.13
N ARG A 144 11.93 35.75 0.46
CA ARG A 144 13.00 34.98 1.12
C ARG A 144 12.56 34.35 2.44
N LYS A 145 11.77 35.07 3.25
CA LYS A 145 11.24 34.57 4.52
C LYS A 145 10.22 33.45 4.31
N ALA A 146 9.33 33.57 3.33
CA ALA A 146 8.34 32.55 3.00
C ALA A 146 8.99 31.23 2.52
N GLN A 147 10.13 31.31 1.82
CA GLN A 147 10.85 30.13 1.34
C GLN A 147 11.69 29.40 2.41
N MET A 148 11.78 29.94 3.63
CA MET A 148 12.51 29.28 4.71
C MET A 148 11.80 28.00 5.14
N LYS A 149 12.48 26.85 5.02
CA LYS A 149 11.91 25.54 5.40
C LYS A 149 12.13 25.17 6.87
N THR A 150 12.20 26.15 7.76
CA THR A 150 12.51 25.94 9.18
C THR A 150 11.36 25.16 9.85
N GLY A 151 11.69 24.08 10.55
CA GLY A 151 10.70 23.24 11.23
C GLY A 151 9.86 22.32 10.32
N ILE A 152 9.98 22.35 8.99
CA ILE A 152 9.13 21.48 8.15
C ILE A 152 9.54 20.01 8.20
N TRP A 153 10.84 19.73 8.28
CA TRP A 153 11.40 18.36 8.22
C TRP A 153 11.61 17.69 9.59
N GLY A 154 11.32 18.40 10.68
CA GLY A 154 11.54 17.88 12.04
C GLY A 154 10.39 16.99 12.49
N ILE A 155 10.70 15.87 13.12
CA ILE A 155 9.76 15.13 13.97
C ILE A 155 9.69 15.90 15.29
N GLY A 156 8.52 16.41 15.64
CA GLY A 156 8.32 17.12 16.90
C GLY A 156 8.68 16.23 18.09
N GLY A 157 9.87 16.45 18.64
CA GLY A 157 10.39 15.70 19.79
C GLY A 157 11.89 15.45 19.67
N SER A 158 12.68 16.27 20.36
CA SER A 158 14.10 16.05 20.74
C SER A 158 14.92 15.19 19.77
N GLY A 159 15.50 15.83 18.75
CA GLY A 159 16.62 15.24 18.02
C GLY A 159 17.83 15.14 18.95
N VAL A 160 18.35 13.93 19.12
CA VAL A 160 19.69 13.64 19.64
C VAL A 160 20.70 14.54 18.90
N GLY A 161 21.18 15.59 19.57
CA GLY A 161 22.18 16.53 19.02
C GLY A 161 21.86 18.03 19.17
N GLY A 162 20.69 18.42 19.69
CA GLY A 162 20.37 19.83 19.97
C GLY A 162 20.71 20.23 21.41
N ALA A 163 21.50 21.31 21.57
CA ALA A 163 21.97 21.83 22.85
C ALA A 163 20.89 21.92 23.95
N PRO A 164 21.21 21.53 25.20
CA PRO A 164 20.27 21.62 26.31
C PRO A 164 20.13 23.09 26.70
N GLY A 165 18.92 23.66 26.60
CA GLY A 165 18.64 24.97 27.18
C GLY A 165 17.81 25.95 26.35
N SER A 166 17.52 25.67 25.07
CA SER A 166 16.57 26.49 24.32
C SER A 166 15.15 25.96 24.51
N GLY A 167 14.44 26.48 25.52
CA GLY A 167 13.05 26.16 25.89
C GLY A 167 11.98 26.54 24.85
N GLY A 168 12.30 26.50 23.56
CA GLY A 168 11.34 26.68 22.47
C GLY A 168 10.97 25.33 21.87
N ARG A 169 9.73 24.88 22.08
CA ARG A 169 9.15 23.67 21.45
C ARG A 169 9.38 23.73 19.93
N ALA A 170 10.39 23.06 19.42
CA ALA A 170 10.57 22.85 17.99
C ALA A 170 9.48 21.89 17.49
N LYS A 171 8.27 22.44 17.34
CA LYS A 171 7.10 21.79 16.72
C LYS A 171 7.35 21.75 15.22
N GLY A 172 8.18 20.82 14.80
CA GLY A 172 8.35 20.55 13.39
C GLY A 172 7.24 19.66 12.84
N GLY A 173 6.94 19.81 11.55
CA GLY A 173 6.00 18.96 10.81
C GLY A 173 4.52 19.27 11.00
N VAL A 174 3.66 18.32 10.57
CA VAL A 174 2.20 18.40 10.69
C VAL A 174 1.80 18.04 12.13
N PRO A 175 1.06 18.89 12.86
CA PRO A 175 0.62 18.56 14.21
C PRO A 175 -0.26 17.30 14.21
N ILE A 176 -0.05 16.42 15.20
CA ILE A 176 -0.68 15.10 15.26
C ILE A 176 -2.22 15.19 15.34
N GLU A 177 -2.75 16.30 15.86
CA GLU A 177 -4.19 16.55 15.95
C GLU A 177 -4.84 16.72 14.57
N TYR A 178 -4.09 17.18 13.56
CA TYR A 178 -4.55 17.33 12.17
C TYR A 178 -4.31 16.10 11.30
N ALA A 179 -3.42 15.19 11.71
CA ALA A 179 -3.13 13.95 10.97
C ALA A 179 -4.19 12.84 11.19
N ARG A 180 -5.38 13.20 11.71
CA ARG A 180 -6.47 12.25 11.97
C ARG A 180 -7.12 11.79 10.66
N GLY A 181 -7.31 10.48 10.53
CA GLY A 181 -8.03 9.89 9.41
C GLY A 181 -9.52 10.22 9.44
N LEU A 182 -10.14 10.27 8.26
CA LEU A 182 -11.59 10.42 8.15
C LEU A 182 -12.27 9.13 8.65
N VAL A 183 -13.35 9.27 9.43
CA VAL A 183 -14.09 8.15 10.02
C VAL A 183 -15.41 7.96 9.28
N GLU A 184 -15.86 6.72 9.10
CA GLU A 184 -17.13 6.40 8.44
C GLU A 184 -18.35 6.98 9.16
N TRP A 185 -18.31 7.02 10.51
CA TRP A 185 -19.38 7.53 11.36
C TRP A 185 -18.89 8.69 12.23
N VAL A 186 -19.54 9.85 12.08
CA VAL A 186 -19.24 11.04 12.87
C VAL A 186 -20.01 10.97 14.20
N GLY A 187 -19.30 11.04 15.33
CA GLY A 187 -19.92 11.12 16.65
C GLY A 187 -20.36 9.77 17.26
N SER A 188 -19.80 8.64 16.85
CA SER A 188 -20.06 7.35 17.49
C SER A 188 -18.75 6.71 17.98
N THR A 189 -18.45 6.95 19.25
CA THR A 189 -17.58 6.21 20.18
C THR A 189 -16.20 5.70 19.70
N GLY A 190 -15.13 6.24 20.27
CA GLY A 190 -13.82 5.60 20.25
C GLY A 190 -12.66 6.46 20.78
N GLY A 191 -12.52 6.54 22.11
CA GLY A 191 -11.21 6.80 22.74
C GLY A 191 -10.81 8.25 22.97
N LEU A 192 -11.46 8.91 23.93
CA LEU A 192 -10.87 9.78 24.95
C LEU A 192 -12.06 10.38 25.71
N GLY A 193 -12.37 9.79 26.87
CA GLY A 193 -13.35 10.36 27.78
C GLY A 193 -12.96 11.81 28.08
N VAL A 194 -13.81 12.76 27.68
CA VAL A 194 -13.70 14.14 28.15
C VAL A 194 -14.24 14.14 29.57
N GLY A 195 -13.37 14.51 30.52
CA GLY A 195 -13.71 14.68 31.92
C GLY A 195 -14.96 15.54 32.07
N GLY A 196 -15.96 15.00 32.76
CA GLY A 196 -17.02 15.82 33.31
C GLY A 196 -16.43 16.78 34.35
N PRO A 197 -17.03 17.96 34.55
CA PRO A 197 -16.69 18.79 35.70
C PRO A 197 -16.86 17.95 36.97
N GLU A 198 -15.85 17.95 37.83
CA GLU A 198 -15.95 17.36 39.16
C GLU A 198 -17.22 17.90 39.83
N GLY A 199 -18.18 17.02 40.16
CA GLY A 199 -19.31 17.35 41.03
C GLY A 199 -20.74 17.28 40.47
N ALA A 200 -21.00 16.79 39.25
CA ALA A 200 -22.38 16.58 38.79
C ALA A 200 -22.77 15.09 38.80
N ALA A 201 -23.68 14.73 39.70
CA ALA A 201 -24.25 13.40 39.85
C ALA A 201 -24.78 12.85 38.51
N ALA A 202 -24.47 11.58 38.26
CA ALA A 202 -24.94 10.84 37.09
C ALA A 202 -26.48 10.76 37.10
N ALA A 203 -27.12 11.53 36.23
CA ALA A 203 -28.50 11.30 35.85
C ALA A 203 -28.53 10.15 34.84
N GLU A 204 -29.16 9.04 35.23
CA GLU A 204 -29.46 7.90 34.37
C GLU A 204 -30.21 8.37 33.11
N GLY A 205 -29.76 7.92 31.93
CA GLY A 205 -30.56 7.98 30.69
C GLY A 205 -30.16 8.99 29.62
N SER A 206 -29.14 9.83 29.82
CA SER A 206 -28.62 10.69 28.74
C SER A 206 -27.34 10.09 28.16
N ALA A 207 -27.43 9.35 27.06
CA ALA A 207 -26.28 9.05 26.22
C ALA A 207 -25.63 10.39 25.82
N SER A 208 -24.54 10.75 26.49
CA SER A 208 -23.78 11.98 26.26
C SER A 208 -23.45 12.07 24.77
N LYS A 209 -24.12 12.96 24.04
CA LYS A 209 -23.90 13.14 22.60
C LYS A 209 -22.40 13.35 22.36
N ALA A 210 -21.77 12.47 21.58
CA ALA A 210 -20.36 12.62 21.27
C ALA A 210 -20.13 13.97 20.59
N LYS A 211 -19.16 14.74 21.09
CA LYS A 211 -18.83 16.05 20.53
C LYS A 211 -18.03 15.86 19.25
N ILE A 212 -18.54 16.39 18.15
CA ILE A 212 -17.89 16.36 16.81
C ILE A 212 -16.76 17.39 16.75
N TRP A 213 -16.95 18.52 17.43
CA TRP A 213 -16.02 19.64 17.46
C TRP A 213 -15.91 20.18 18.89
N ASP A 214 -14.69 20.55 19.29
CA ASP A 214 -14.44 21.13 20.61
C ASP A 214 -14.42 22.67 20.51
N TYR A 215 -15.56 23.28 20.81
CA TYR A 215 -15.69 24.74 20.89
C TYR A 215 -15.03 25.34 22.14
N ALA A 216 -14.70 24.53 23.15
CA ALA A 216 -14.15 24.99 24.42
C ALA A 216 -12.61 24.93 24.46
N TRP A 217 -11.96 24.66 23.33
CA TRP A 217 -10.50 24.55 23.25
C TRP A 217 -9.80 25.84 23.73
N LYS A 218 -8.90 25.69 24.71
CA LYS A 218 -8.07 26.77 25.27
C LYS A 218 -6.59 26.48 25.05
N ARG A 219 -5.83 27.54 24.75
CA ARG A 219 -4.36 27.48 24.67
C ARG A 219 -3.81 27.51 26.10
N HIS A 220 -3.36 26.35 26.60
CA HIS A 220 -2.61 26.23 27.85
C HIS A 220 -1.13 26.60 27.68
#